data_AF-J9BRE8-F1
#
_entry.id   AF-J9BRE8-F1
#
_cell.length_a   1.000
_cell.length_b   1.000
_cell.length_c   1.000
_cell.angle_alpha   90.00
_cell.angle_beta   90.00
_cell.angle_gamma   90.00
#
_symmetry.space_group_name_H-M   'P 1'
#
loop_
_entity.id
_entity.type
_entity.pdbx_description
1 polymer ?
#
loop_
_entity_poly.entity_id
_entity_poly.type
_entity_poly.pdbx_seq_one_letter_code
_entity_poly.pdbx_strand_id
1 'polypeptide(L)' 'SGIAGGSLMLIPLACSIFGISNDIAMQVVGIGFIIGVIQDSTETALNSSSDVVFTAAACGITEVKK' A
#
# COMPACT_ATOMS: atom_id res chain seq x y z
N SER A 1 -9.85 2.12 -3.52
CA SER A 1 -9.51 3.42 -2.88
C SER A 1 -9.52 3.28 -1.37
N GLY A 2 -8.51 2.62 -0.81
CA GLY A 2 -8.31 2.53 0.63
C GLY A 2 -7.74 3.85 1.14
N ILE A 3 -8.51 4.60 1.91
CA ILE A 3 -8.06 5.88 2.46
C ILE A 3 -6.99 5.59 3.50
N ALA A 4 -5.73 5.83 3.14
CA ALA A 4 -4.59 5.74 4.07
C ALA A 4 -4.72 6.70 5.26
N GLY A 5 -5.50 7.79 5.15
CA GLY A 5 -5.54 8.86 6.16
C GLY A 5 -6.44 8.64 7.37
N GLY A 6 -7.50 7.82 7.28
CA GLY A 6 -8.52 7.74 8.34
C GLY A 6 -8.06 7.02 9.59
N SER A 7 -7.36 5.90 9.41
CA SER A 7 -6.78 5.10 10.50
C SER A 7 -5.49 5.68 11.06
N LEU A 8 -4.71 6.42 10.26
CA LEU A 8 -3.48 7.09 10.72
C LEU A 8 -3.77 8.18 11.78
N MET A 9 -4.93 8.84 11.71
CA MET A 9 -5.38 9.80 12.73
C MET A 9 -5.77 9.14 14.06
N LEU A 10 -5.91 7.81 14.11
CA LEU A 10 -6.15 7.07 15.36
C LEU A 10 -4.86 6.86 16.16
N ILE A 11 -3.69 7.02 15.53
CA ILE A 11 -2.39 6.82 16.18
C ILE A 11 -2.16 7.88 17.27
N PRO A 12 -2.31 9.21 17.02
CA PRO A 12 -2.17 10.21 18.08
C PRO A 12 -3.19 10.05 19.21
N LEU A 13 -4.42 9.63 18.87
CA LEU A 13 -5.48 9.39 19.86
C LEU A 13 -5.09 8.23 20.80
N ALA A 14 -4.64 7.11 20.26
CA ALA A 14 -4.18 5.97 21.06
C ALA A 14 -2.94 6.34 21.89
N CYS A 15 -1.95 7.00 21.29
CA CYS A 15 -0.75 7.47 21.99
C CYS A 15 -1.07 8.39 23.17
N SER A 16 -2.08 9.26 23.05
CA SER A 16 -2.55 10.14 24.13
C SER A 16 -3.10 9.36 25.33
N ILE A 17 -3.77 8.21 25.11
CA ILE A 17 -4.32 7.37 26.19
C ILE A 17 -3.20 6.67 26.97
N PHE A 18 -2.09 6.34 26.30
CA PHE A 18 -0.93 5.68 26.90
C PHE A 18 0.17 6.65 27.38
N GLY A 19 -0.06 7.97 27.32
CA GLY A 19 0.90 8.98 27.76
C GLY A 19 2.15 9.08 26.89
N ILE A 20 2.07 8.66 25.62
CA ILE A 20 3.18 8.74 24.66
C ILE A 20 3.26 10.15 24.06
N SER A 21 4.47 10.69 23.90
CA SER A 21 4.68 12.01 23.30
C SER A 21 4.13 12.10 21.89
N ASN A 22 3.55 13.25 21.55
CA ASN A 22 2.99 13.53 20.22
C ASN A 22 4.08 13.46 19.13
N ASP A 23 5.32 13.87 19.44
CA ASP A 23 6.44 13.77 18.49
C ASP A 23 6.70 12.31 18.04
N ILE A 24 6.59 11.36 18.98
CA ILE A 24 6.72 9.92 18.68
C ILE A 24 5.49 9.42 17.92
N ALA A 25 4.29 9.84 18.32
CA ALA A 25 3.06 9.47 17.62
C ALA A 25 3.11 9.91 16.15
N MET A 26 3.59 11.12 15.87
CA MET A 26 3.74 11.64 14.51
C MET A 26 4.82 10.92 13.69
N GLN A 27 5.90 10.43 14.32
CA GLN A 27 6.86 9.55 13.64
C GLN A 27 6.21 8.24 13.20
N VAL A 28 5.39 7.62 14.06
CA VAL A 28 4.67 6.38 13.74
C VAL A 28 3.64 6.60 12.62
N VAL A 29 2.94 7.74 12.63
CA VAL A 29 2.07 8.16 11.51
C VAL A 29 2.86 8.24 10.20
N GLY A 30 4.05 8.86 10.22
CA GLY A 30 4.91 8.96 9.04
C GLY A 30 5.36 7.60 8.50
N ILE A 31 5.74 6.68 9.40
CA ILE A 31 6.09 5.29 9.02
C ILE A 31 4.88 4.59 8.39
N GLY A 32 3.70 4.70 9.01
CA GLY A 32 2.46 4.11 8.50
C GLY A 32 2.06 4.66 7.13
N PHE A 33 2.28 5.95 6.89
CA PHE A 33 2.06 6.57 5.57
C PHE A 33 3.00 5.99 4.50
N ILE A 34 4.30 5.89 4.78
CA ILE A 34 5.28 5.34 3.83
C ILE A 34 4.94 3.89 3.47
N ILE A 35 4.63 3.08 4.49
CA ILE A 35 4.21 1.68 4.28
C ILE A 35 2.94 1.62 3.44
N GLY A 36 1.95 2.47 3.72
CA GLY A 36 0.70 2.54 2.96
C GLY A 36 0.91 2.85 1.46
N VAL A 37 1.81 3.79 1.14
CA VAL A 37 2.15 4.11 -0.26
C VAL A 37 2.81 2.93 -0.97
N ILE A 38 3.76 2.27 -0.31
CA ILE A 38 4.44 1.09 -0.88
C ILE A 38 3.44 -0.05 -1.09
N GLN A 39 2.56 -0.27 -0.11
CA GLN A 39 1.56 -1.32 -0.16
C GLN A 39 0.55 -1.09 -1.28
N ASP A 40 -0.02 0.11 -1.41
CA ASP A 40 -0.98 0.43 -2.48
C ASP A 40 -0.35 0.32 -3.87
N SER A 41 0.90 0.78 -4.02
CA SER A 41 1.66 0.65 -5.27
C SER A 41 1.91 -0.81 -5.63
N THR A 42 2.26 -1.64 -4.64
CA THR A 42 2.52 -3.08 -4.84
C THR A 42 1.23 -3.85 -5.08
N GLU A 43 0.17 -3.56 -4.34
CA GLU A 43 -1.17 -4.15 -4.51
C GLU A 43 -1.73 -3.83 -5.89
N THR A 44 -1.61 -2.58 -6.34
CA THR A 44 -2.02 -2.16 -7.68
C THR A 44 -1.17 -2.84 -8.76
N ALA A 45 0.16 -2.87 -8.58
CA ALA A 45 1.06 -3.52 -9.54
C ALA A 45 0.78 -5.02 -9.65
N LEU A 46 0.58 -5.72 -8.54
CA LEU A 46 0.26 -7.15 -8.54
C LEU A 46 -1.14 -7.40 -9.13
N ASN A 47 -2.15 -6.66 -8.69
CA ASN A 47 -3.52 -6.83 -9.18
C ASN A 47 -3.63 -6.57 -10.68
N SER A 48 -2.85 -5.64 -11.25
CA SER A 48 -2.85 -5.36 -12.70
C SER A 48 -1.80 -6.15 -13.49
N SER A 49 -0.77 -6.72 -12.85
CA SER A 49 0.23 -7.56 -13.54
C SER A 49 -0.36 -8.85 -14.11
N SER A 50 -1.39 -9.39 -13.45
CA SER A 50 -2.12 -10.56 -13.95
C SER A 50 -2.91 -10.23 -15.21
N ASP A 51 -3.44 -9.01 -15.34
CA ASP A 51 -4.11 -8.55 -16.55
C ASP A 51 -3.15 -8.52 -17.75
N VAL A 52 -1.91 -8.08 -17.53
CA VAL A 52 -0.85 -8.05 -18.57
C VAL A 52 -0.49 -9.46 -19.02
N VAL A 53 -0.26 -10.39 -18.09
CA VAL A 53 0.07 -11.80 -18.40
C VAL A 53 -1.10 -12.49 -19.10
N PHE A 54 -2.33 -12.27 -18.62
CA PHE A 54 -3.53 -12.85 -19.20
C PHE A 54 -3.81 -12.30 -20.61
N THR A 55 -3.60 -10.99 -20.82
CA THR A 55 -3.70 -10.36 -22.15
C THR A 55 -2.64 -10.93 -23.11
N ALA A 56 -1.39 -11.10 -22.66
CA ALA A 56 -0.32 -11.66 -23.48
C ALA A 56 -0.57 -13.12 -23.87
N ALA A 57 -1.12 -13.93 -22.96
CA ALA A 57 -1.51 -15.32 -23.24
C ALA A 57 -2.71 -15.38 -24.20
N ALA A 58 -3.75 -14.55 -23.99
CA ALA A 58 -4.93 -14.50 -24.86
C ALA A 58 -4.58 -14.00 -26.28
N CYS A 59 -3.59 -13.12 -26.42
CA CYS A 59 -3.12 -12.60 -27.71
C CYS A 59 -2.05 -13.51 -28.37
N GLY A 60 -1.66 -14.64 -27.75
CA GLY A 60 -0.69 -15.58 -28.31
C GLY A 60 0.76 -15.11 -28.33
N ILE A 61 1.09 -14.02 -27.61
CA ILE A 61 2.44 -13.42 -27.59
C ILE A 61 3.44 -14.28 -26.79
N THR A 62 2.94 -15.23 -25.99
CA THR A 62 3.78 -16.21 -25.28
C THR A 62 4.25 -17.39 -26.15
N GLU A 63 3.96 -17.40 -27.45
CA GLU A 63 4.67 -18.31 -28.35
C GLU A 63 6.11 -17.82 -28.54
N VAL A 64 7.05 -18.45 -27.83
CA VAL A 64 8.46 -18.39 -28.18
C VAL A 64 8.57 -18.96 -29.60
N LYS A 65 8.73 -18.05 -30.56
CA LYS A 65 9.02 -18.39 -31.96
C LYS A 65 10.28 -19.28 -31.95
N LYS A 66 10.08 -20.58 -32.17
CA LYS A 66 11.15 -21.54 -32.45
C LYS A 66 11.86 -21.19 -33.75
#